data_AF-A0AAW9J6K2-F1
#
_entry.id   AF-A0AAW9J6K2-F1
#
_cell.length_a   1.000
_cell.length_b   1.000
_cell.length_c   1.000
_cell.angle_alpha   90.00
_cell.angle_beta   90.00
_cell.angle_gamma   90.00
#
_symmetry.space_group_name_H-M   'P 1'
#
loop_
_entity.id
_entity.type
_entity.pdbx_description
1 polymer ?
#
loop_
_entity_poly.entity_id
_entity_poly.type
_entity_poly.pdbx_seq_one_letter_code
_entity_poly.pdbx_strand_id
1 'polypeptide(L)'
;LQHLLAMIVGNVTPALIVAGATGLDLSDKTLLVQCSFFIAGIATLMQLYPVWKIGSGLPMVIGVSFTYVPTLIAIGSTYGIEAIFGAQLAGGFVAILFGAFLKPMRKLFPPLVAGTVVFSIGLSLYPTAIRYMAGGTDVSDFGSPINWAIAIITLVVVLFCNHFTKGYVKLASILIGIIVGYI
;
A
#
# COMPACT_ATOMS: atom_id res chain seq x y z
N LEU A 1 4.12 -17.36 8.53
CA LEU A 1 5.25 -16.51 8.10
C LEU A 1 5.12 -16.01 6.66
N GLN A 2 4.89 -16.88 5.67
CA GLN A 2 4.86 -16.49 4.25
C GLN A 2 3.85 -15.40 3.90
N HIS A 3 2.63 -15.47 4.43
CA HIS A 3 1.63 -14.42 4.23
C HIS A 3 2.05 -13.08 4.85
N LEU A 4 2.79 -13.13 5.95
CA LEU A 4 3.26 -11.94 6.65
C LEU A 4 4.41 -11.27 5.86
N LEU A 5 5.33 -12.05 5.31
CA LEU A 5 6.40 -11.55 4.42
C LEU A 5 5.84 -10.89 3.15
N ALA A 6 4.81 -11.49 2.54
CA ALA A 6 4.16 -10.90 1.38
C ALA A 6 3.38 -9.60 1.71
N MET A 7 2.85 -9.50 2.93
CA MET A 7 2.04 -8.37 3.39
C MET A 7 2.87 -7.19 3.90
N ILE A 8 4.08 -7.44 4.45
CA ILE A 8 4.95 -6.40 5.03
C ILE A 8 5.15 -5.25 4.05
N VAL A 9 5.57 -5.54 2.82
CA VAL A 9 5.87 -4.48 1.84
C VAL A 9 4.60 -3.75 1.42
N GLY A 10 3.49 -4.48 1.27
CA GLY A 10 2.20 -3.91 0.92
C GLY A 10 1.62 -2.95 1.98
N ASN A 11 1.92 -3.18 3.26
CA ASN A 11 1.43 -2.32 4.35
C ASN A 11 2.36 -1.16 4.67
N VAL A 12 3.68 -1.38 4.60
CA VAL A 12 4.68 -0.36 4.94
C VAL A 12 4.73 0.74 3.89
N THR A 13 4.67 0.37 2.61
CA THR A 13 4.87 1.31 1.50
C THR A 13 3.85 2.46 1.51
N PRO A 14 2.52 2.22 1.61
CA PRO A 14 1.54 3.30 1.70
C PRO A 14 1.75 4.21 2.90
N ALA A 15 2.06 3.65 4.07
CA ALA A 15 2.32 4.41 5.30
C ALA A 15 3.54 5.34 5.13
N LEU A 16 4.64 4.83 4.57
CA LEU A 16 5.84 5.64 4.32
C LEU A 16 5.60 6.73 3.27
N ILE A 17 4.84 6.44 2.21
CA ILE A 17 4.52 7.43 1.18
C ILE A 17 3.70 8.58 1.79
N VAL A 18 2.65 8.26 2.56
CA VAL A 18 1.79 9.28 3.19
C VAL A 18 2.56 10.07 4.26
N ALA A 19 3.38 9.39 5.07
CA ALA A 19 4.19 10.04 6.09
C ALA A 19 5.31 10.92 5.48
N GLY A 20 5.84 10.55 4.32
CA GLY A 20 6.74 11.38 3.52
C GLY A 20 6.04 12.63 2.98
N ALA A 21 4.84 12.48 2.42
CA ALA A 21 4.07 13.60 1.86
C ALA A 21 3.57 14.61 2.90
N THR A 22 3.42 14.19 4.16
CA THR A 22 2.97 15.05 5.27
C THR A 22 4.12 15.64 6.09
N GLY A 23 5.38 15.31 5.76
CA GLY A 23 6.55 15.86 6.44
C GLY A 23 6.73 15.38 7.88
N LEU A 24 6.18 14.22 8.26
CA LEU A 24 6.28 13.69 9.63
C LEU A 24 7.75 13.43 10.04
N ASP A 25 8.04 13.62 11.34
CA ASP A 25 9.32 13.27 11.93
C ASP A 25 9.57 11.74 11.88
N LEU A 26 10.83 11.32 12.02
CA LEU A 26 11.23 9.91 11.98
C LEU A 26 10.54 9.09 13.08
N SER A 27 10.37 9.68 14.26
CA SER A 27 9.65 9.09 15.39
C SER A 27 8.19 8.78 15.02
N ASP A 28 7.49 9.77 14.44
CA ASP A 28 6.08 9.66 14.07
C ASP A 28 5.86 8.73 12.88
N LYS A 29 6.78 8.73 11.90
CA LYS A 29 6.81 7.77 10.80
C LYS A 29 6.86 6.34 11.31
N THR A 30 7.72 6.08 12.29
CA THR A 30 7.89 4.74 12.87
C THR A 30 6.64 4.32 13.63
N LEU A 31 6.06 5.23 14.41
CA LEU A 31 4.82 5.02 15.12
C LEU A 31 3.66 4.72 14.15
N LEU A 32 3.54 5.46 13.06
CA LEU A 32 2.49 5.25 12.05
C LEU A 32 2.60 3.87 11.39
N VAL A 33 3.81 3.42 11.08
CA VAL A 33 4.05 2.07 10.53
C VAL A 33 3.69 0.99 11.56
N GLN A 34 4.08 1.16 12.83
CA GLN A 34 3.75 0.23 13.90
C GLN A 34 2.23 0.13 14.13
N CYS A 35 1.55 1.26 14.23
CA CYS A 35 0.09 1.31 14.34
C CYS A 35 -0.59 0.66 13.14
N SER A 36 -0.08 0.89 11.92
CA SER A 36 -0.61 0.28 10.70
C SER A 36 -0.55 -1.25 10.75
N PHE A 37 0.57 -1.82 11.20
CA PHE A 37 0.68 -3.28 11.36
C PHE A 37 -0.21 -3.83 12.48
N PHE A 38 -0.30 -3.10 13.60
CA PHE A 38 -1.13 -3.51 14.72
C PHE A 38 -2.61 -3.58 14.32
N ILE A 39 -3.12 -2.53 13.67
CA ILE A 39 -4.52 -2.49 13.20
C ILE A 39 -4.75 -3.50 12.07
N ALA A 40 -3.82 -3.68 11.14
CA ALA A 40 -3.94 -4.67 10.07
C ALA A 40 -3.99 -6.11 10.64
N GLY A 41 -3.24 -6.39 11.71
CA GLY A 41 -3.32 -7.64 12.46
C GLY A 41 -4.68 -7.85 13.11
N ILE A 42 -5.20 -6.83 13.82
CA ILE A 42 -6.54 -6.88 14.42
C ILE A 42 -7.63 -7.07 13.36
N ALA A 43 -7.57 -6.32 12.26
CA ALA A 43 -8.53 -6.42 11.16
C ALA A 43 -8.51 -7.81 10.52
N THR A 44 -7.32 -8.39 10.33
CA THR A 44 -7.17 -9.75 9.82
C THR A 44 -7.74 -10.79 10.80
N LEU A 45 -7.50 -10.64 12.11
CA LEU A 45 -8.09 -11.52 13.13
C LEU A 45 -9.62 -11.41 13.16
N MET A 46 -10.16 -10.20 13.07
CA MET A 46 -11.60 -9.96 13.01
C MET A 46 -12.23 -10.56 11.75
N GLN A 47 -11.50 -10.60 10.63
CA GLN A 47 -11.96 -11.21 9.38
C GLN A 47 -11.93 -12.75 9.44
N LEU A 48 -10.93 -13.31 10.14
CA LEU A 48 -10.72 -14.74 10.30
C LEU A 48 -11.67 -15.36 11.35
N TYR A 49 -11.89 -14.66 12.47
CA TYR A 49 -12.78 -15.07 13.56
C TYR A 49 -14.02 -14.17 13.56
N PRO A 50 -15.03 -14.46 12.71
CA PRO A 50 -16.21 -13.64 12.61
C PRO A 50 -16.95 -13.64 13.94
N VAL A 51 -17.12 -12.45 14.52
CA VAL A 51 -18.01 -12.25 15.65
C VAL A 51 -19.35 -11.79 15.09
N TRP A 52 -20.37 -12.64 15.21
CA TRP A 52 -21.73 -12.40 14.74
C TRP A 52 -21.86 -12.32 13.21
N LYS A 53 -22.07 -11.13 12.61
CA LYS A 53 -22.18 -10.90 11.15
C LYS A 53 -21.01 -10.08 10.58
N ILE A 54 -20.00 -9.79 11.39
CA ILE A 54 -18.82 -9.02 10.98
C ILE A 54 -17.65 -9.99 10.83
N GLY A 55 -17.11 -10.07 9.63
CA GLY A 55 -16.06 -11.03 9.24
C GLY A 55 -16.59 -12.10 8.26
N SER A 56 -15.74 -12.54 7.33
CA SER A 56 -16.13 -13.53 6.30
C SER A 56 -15.87 -14.97 6.73
N GLY A 57 -15.13 -15.21 7.82
CA GLY A 57 -14.68 -16.56 8.20
C GLY A 57 -13.75 -17.19 7.17
N LEU A 58 -13.15 -16.36 6.30
CA LEU A 58 -12.22 -16.79 5.27
C LEU A 58 -10.83 -16.26 5.62
N PRO A 59 -9.75 -16.98 5.27
CA PRO A 59 -8.38 -16.55 5.49
C PRO A 59 -8.02 -15.40 4.54
N MET A 60 -8.59 -14.22 4.80
CA MET A 60 -8.34 -12.98 4.09
C MET A 60 -7.47 -12.07 4.94
N VAL A 61 -6.27 -11.82 4.44
CA VAL A 61 -5.30 -10.92 5.08
C VAL A 61 -5.66 -9.48 4.70
N ILE A 62 -5.99 -8.65 5.69
CA ILE A 62 -6.40 -7.25 5.47
C ILE A 62 -5.20 -6.33 5.62
N GLY A 63 -4.80 -5.70 4.52
CA GLY A 63 -3.72 -4.72 4.48
C GLY A 63 -4.19 -3.29 4.18
N VAL A 64 -3.23 -2.38 4.14
CA VAL A 64 -3.45 -0.99 3.74
C VAL A 64 -3.70 -0.91 2.24
N SER A 65 -4.76 -0.22 1.83
CA SER A 65 -5.12 -0.12 0.41
C SER A 65 -4.34 0.99 -0.30
N PHE A 66 -3.64 0.62 -1.37
CA PHE A 66 -2.97 1.56 -2.28
C PHE A 66 -3.94 2.49 -3.01
N THR A 67 -5.24 2.15 -3.06
CA THR A 67 -6.26 2.94 -3.74
C THR A 67 -6.45 4.33 -3.16
N TYR A 68 -6.16 4.50 -1.87
CA TYR A 68 -6.34 5.78 -1.18
C TYR A 68 -5.09 6.63 -1.18
N VAL A 69 -3.92 6.06 -1.50
CA VAL A 69 -2.63 6.77 -1.41
C VAL A 69 -2.63 8.09 -2.19
N PRO A 70 -3.10 8.17 -3.46
CA PRO A 70 -3.13 9.44 -4.19
C PRO A 70 -3.99 10.50 -3.49
N THR A 71 -5.17 10.11 -3.00
CA THR A 71 -6.09 11.00 -2.29
C THR A 71 -5.52 11.46 -0.95
N LEU A 72 -4.86 10.55 -0.22
CA LEU A 72 -4.22 10.86 1.06
C LEU A 72 -3.02 11.80 0.88
N ILE A 73 -2.23 11.65 -0.17
CA ILE A 73 -1.16 12.60 -0.50
C ILE A 73 -1.74 13.98 -0.76
N ALA A 74 -2.81 14.09 -1.55
CA ALA A 74 -3.43 15.37 -1.90
C ALA A 74 -4.04 16.10 -0.68
N ILE A 75 -4.68 15.36 0.23
CA ILE A 75 -5.21 15.91 1.48
C ILE A 75 -4.05 16.26 2.42
N GLY A 76 -3.09 15.35 2.57
CA GLY A 76 -1.94 15.51 3.47
C GLY A 76 -1.05 16.69 3.14
N SER A 77 -0.81 16.95 1.85
CA SER A 77 0.01 18.09 1.41
C SER A 77 -0.66 19.45 1.68
N THR A 78 -1.98 19.47 1.83
CA THR A 78 -2.76 20.73 1.93
C THR A 78 -3.26 20.99 3.34
N TYR A 79 -3.68 19.94 4.05
CA TYR A 79 -4.36 20.01 5.34
C TYR A 79 -3.66 19.20 6.46
N GLY A 80 -2.55 18.52 6.15
CA GLY A 80 -1.77 17.76 7.13
C GLY A 80 -2.35 16.40 7.51
N ILE A 81 -1.70 15.76 8.48
CA ILE A 81 -2.02 14.39 8.95
C ILE A 81 -3.35 14.32 9.71
N GLU A 82 -3.74 15.39 10.40
CA GLU A 82 -4.98 15.45 11.19
C GLU A 82 -6.21 15.34 10.28
N ALA A 83 -6.18 16.04 9.15
CA ALA A 83 -7.24 15.97 8.15
C ALA A 83 -7.32 14.58 7.49
N ILE A 84 -6.19 13.89 7.32
CA ILE A 84 -6.17 12.50 6.84
C ILE A 84 -6.93 11.59 7.81
N PHE A 85 -6.65 11.66 9.12
CA PHE A 85 -7.33 10.81 10.09
C PHE A 85 -8.83 11.13 10.18
N GLY A 86 -9.21 12.41 10.14
CA GLY A 86 -10.62 12.82 10.09
C GLY A 86 -11.34 12.32 8.84
N ALA A 87 -10.72 12.47 7.67
CA ALA A 87 -11.26 11.99 6.40
C ALA A 87 -11.37 10.46 6.35
N GLN A 88 -10.42 9.73 6.92
CA GLN A 88 -10.45 8.27 7.02
C GLN A 88 -11.57 7.78 7.94
N LEU A 89 -11.80 8.43 9.08
CA LEU A 89 -12.90 8.11 9.98
C LEU A 89 -14.25 8.31 9.28
N ALA A 90 -14.48 9.48 8.68
CA ALA A 90 -15.69 9.77 7.94
C ALA A 90 -15.89 8.81 6.75
N GLY A 91 -14.83 8.56 5.98
CA GLY A 91 -14.81 7.61 4.87
C GLY A 91 -15.11 6.17 5.32
N GLY A 92 -14.62 5.76 6.48
CA GLY A 92 -14.89 4.46 7.08
C GLY A 92 -16.37 4.27 7.42
N PHE A 93 -17.02 5.26 8.03
CA PHE A 93 -18.47 5.22 8.28
C PHE A 93 -19.29 5.10 6.99
N VAL A 94 -18.92 5.89 5.98
CA VAL A 94 -19.56 5.83 4.66
C VAL A 94 -19.34 4.45 4.03
N ALA A 95 -18.13 3.90 4.09
CA ALA A 95 -17.83 2.57 3.57
C ALA A 95 -18.64 1.46 4.24
N ILE A 96 -18.87 1.53 5.56
CA ILE A 96 -19.73 0.58 6.29
C ILE A 96 -21.17 0.67 5.78
N LEU A 97 -21.70 1.89 5.61
CA LEU A 97 -23.05 2.12 5.10
C LEU A 97 -23.20 1.54 3.69
N PHE A 98 -22.29 1.87 2.78
CA PHE A 98 -22.27 1.32 1.42
C PHE A 98 -22.05 -0.20 1.41
N GLY A 99 -21.25 -0.72 2.33
CA GLY A 99 -21.00 -2.15 2.51
C GLY A 99 -22.27 -2.94 2.80
N ALA A 100 -23.21 -2.37 3.57
CA ALA A 100 -24.50 -2.99 3.84
C ALA A 100 -25.41 -3.08 2.60
N PHE A 101 -25.24 -2.18 1.62
CA PHE A 101 -26.05 -2.09 0.40
C PHE A 101 -25.32 -2.57 -0.88
N LEU A 102 -24.30 -3.42 -0.74
CA LEU A 102 -23.45 -3.88 -1.85
C LEU A 102 -24.17 -4.66 -2.96
N LYS A 103 -25.23 -5.41 -2.61
CA LYS A 103 -25.95 -6.31 -3.55
C LYS A 103 -26.49 -5.61 -4.81
N PRO A 104 -27.24 -4.48 -4.72
CA PRO A 104 -27.70 -3.74 -5.90
C PRO A 104 -26.57 -3.03 -6.67
N MET A 105 -25.50 -2.60 -5.99
CA MET A 105 -24.42 -1.80 -6.61
C MET A 105 -23.48 -2.61 -7.51
N ARG A 106 -23.45 -3.95 -7.39
CA ARG A 106 -22.66 -4.81 -8.28
C ARG A 106 -23.04 -4.67 -9.76
N LYS A 107 -24.23 -4.17 -10.09
CA LYS A 107 -24.62 -3.83 -11.48
C LYS A 107 -23.97 -2.55 -12.01
N LEU A 108 -23.59 -1.61 -11.15
CA LEU A 108 -22.97 -0.35 -11.55
C LEU A 108 -21.48 -0.48 -11.89
N PHE A 109 -20.83 -1.54 -11.41
CA PHE A 109 -19.40 -1.76 -11.60
C PHE A 109 -19.15 -3.01 -12.45
N PRO A 110 -19.44 -2.97 -13.76
CA PRO A 110 -19.03 -4.06 -14.65
C PRO A 110 -17.50 -4.19 -14.64
N PRO A 111 -16.95 -5.37 -15.01
CA PRO A 111 -15.51 -5.63 -14.96
C PRO A 111 -14.66 -4.58 -15.68
N LEU A 112 -15.21 -3.99 -16.74
CA LEU A 112 -14.56 -2.90 -17.49
C LEU A 112 -14.28 -1.67 -16.62
N VAL A 113 -15.24 -1.26 -15.77
CA VAL A 113 -15.08 -0.08 -14.90
C VAL A 113 -14.14 -0.38 -13.74
N ALA A 114 -14.24 -1.58 -13.15
CA ALA A 114 -13.31 -1.98 -12.09
C ALA A 114 -11.87 -2.00 -12.62
N GLY A 115 -11.64 -2.53 -13.83
CA GLY A 115 -10.34 -2.57 -14.47
C GLY A 115 -9.77 -1.18 -14.76
N THR A 116 -10.58 -0.25 -15.31
CA THR A 116 -10.13 1.12 -15.60
C THR A 116 -9.79 1.89 -14.32
N VAL A 117 -10.57 1.73 -13.24
CA VAL A 117 -10.28 2.36 -11.95
C VAL A 117 -8.97 1.84 -11.36
N VAL A 118 -8.75 0.51 -11.35
CA VAL A 118 -7.50 -0.08 -10.86
C VAL A 118 -6.30 0.37 -11.70
N PHE A 119 -6.46 0.44 -13.02
CA PHE A 119 -5.42 0.95 -13.92
C PHE A 119 -5.10 2.43 -13.64
N SER A 120 -6.12 3.26 -13.46
CA SER A 120 -5.96 4.68 -13.11
C SER A 120 -5.24 4.88 -11.78
N ILE A 121 -5.52 4.03 -10.78
CA ILE A 121 -4.81 4.05 -9.49
C ILE A 121 -3.33 3.72 -9.69
N GLY A 122 -3.02 2.69 -10.48
CA GLY A 122 -1.64 2.33 -10.83
C GLY A 122 -0.89 3.46 -11.53
N LEU A 123 -1.50 4.09 -12.54
CA LEU A 123 -0.92 5.24 -13.23
C LEU A 123 -0.71 6.44 -12.30
N SER A 124 -1.61 6.67 -11.35
CA SER A 124 -1.50 7.79 -10.40
C SER A 124 -0.35 7.62 -9.40
N LEU A 125 0.08 6.38 -9.14
CA LEU A 125 1.22 6.07 -8.28
C LEU A 125 2.56 6.07 -9.03
N TYR A 126 2.52 6.10 -10.37
CA TYR A 126 3.72 6.05 -11.20
C TYR A 126 4.67 7.24 -10.98
N PRO A 127 4.21 8.51 -10.86
CA PRO A 127 5.10 9.63 -10.56
C PRO A 127 5.79 9.49 -9.21
N THR A 128 5.07 8.98 -8.19
CA THR A 128 5.63 8.71 -6.87
C THR A 128 6.72 7.64 -6.97
N ALA A 129 6.47 6.54 -7.70
CA ALA A 129 7.46 5.50 -7.92
C ALA A 129 8.73 6.04 -8.61
N ILE A 130 8.61 6.86 -9.65
CA ILE A 130 9.77 7.47 -10.33
C ILE A 130 10.57 8.36 -9.37
N ARG A 131 9.90 9.17 -8.56
CA ARG A 131 10.59 10.03 -7.57
C ARG A 131 11.38 9.21 -6.56
N TYR A 132 10.85 8.07 -6.12
CA TYR A 132 11.60 7.14 -5.26
C TYR A 132 12.77 6.49 -5.99
N MET A 133 12.62 6.10 -7.26
CA MET A 133 13.72 5.54 -8.07
C MET A 133 14.83 6.57 -8.35
N ALA A 134 14.49 7.85 -8.45
CA ALA A 134 15.43 8.95 -8.66
C ALA A 134 16.24 9.34 -7.41
N GLY A 135 15.89 8.80 -6.23
CA GLY A 135 16.59 9.07 -4.96
C GLY A 135 15.71 9.63 -3.83
N GLY A 136 14.42 9.89 -4.08
CA GLY A 136 13.48 10.45 -3.10
C GLY A 136 13.16 11.92 -3.33
N THR A 137 12.35 12.51 -2.44
CA THR A 137 12.05 13.95 -2.39
C THR A 137 13.10 14.65 -1.52
N ASP A 138 13.67 15.76 -2.00
CA ASP A 138 14.61 16.62 -1.27
C ASP A 138 16.03 16.06 -1.02
N VAL A 139 16.64 15.45 -2.05
CA VAL A 139 18.08 15.09 -2.04
C VAL A 139 18.86 15.83 -3.12
N SER A 140 20.08 16.24 -2.78
CA SER A 140 21.02 16.93 -3.68
C SER A 140 21.43 16.11 -4.92
N ASP A 141 21.29 14.78 -4.84
CA ASP A 141 21.60 13.82 -5.91
C ASP A 141 20.35 13.29 -6.63
N PHE A 142 19.30 14.12 -6.74
CA PHE A 142 18.08 13.74 -7.47
C PHE A 142 18.43 13.39 -8.93
N GLY A 143 18.19 12.14 -9.31
CA GLY A 143 18.50 11.62 -10.64
C GLY A 143 19.95 11.16 -10.84
N SER A 144 20.72 10.93 -9.76
CA SER A 144 22.05 10.32 -9.87
C SER A 144 21.99 8.98 -10.63
N PRO A 145 22.95 8.70 -11.53
CA PRO A 145 23.03 7.43 -12.26
C PRO A 145 23.08 6.21 -11.32
N ILE A 146 23.60 6.39 -10.10
CA ILE A 146 23.67 5.34 -9.08
C ILE A 146 22.27 4.96 -8.56
N ASN A 147 21.41 5.95 -8.27
CA ASN A 147 20.05 5.69 -7.77
C ASN A 147 19.22 4.95 -8.83
N TRP A 148 19.35 5.37 -10.10
CA TRP A 148 18.74 4.68 -11.23
C TRP A 148 19.29 3.27 -11.44
N ALA A 149 20.59 3.06 -11.30
CA ALA A 149 21.20 1.73 -11.42
C ALA A 149 20.67 0.78 -10.34
N ILE A 150 20.61 1.21 -9.07
CA ILE A 150 20.05 0.43 -7.96
C ILE A 150 18.55 0.13 -8.21
N ALA A 151 17.77 1.11 -8.65
CA ALA A 151 16.36 0.94 -8.98
C ALA A 151 16.13 -0.06 -10.12
N ILE A 152 16.97 -0.04 -11.16
CA ILE A 152 16.87 -0.97 -12.29
C ILE A 152 17.29 -2.38 -11.87
N ILE A 153 18.38 -2.53 -11.11
CA ILE A 153 18.84 -3.83 -10.61
C ILE A 153 17.77 -4.47 -9.73
N THR A 154 17.22 -3.72 -8.78
CA THR A 154 16.14 -4.21 -7.92
C THR A 154 14.91 -4.63 -8.73
N LEU A 155 14.49 -3.81 -9.70
CA LEU A 155 13.37 -4.15 -10.59
C LEU A 155 13.63 -5.45 -11.36
N VAL A 156 14.81 -5.61 -11.95
CA VAL A 156 15.19 -6.81 -12.71
C VAL A 156 15.15 -8.05 -11.82
N VAL A 157 15.67 -7.96 -10.60
CA VAL A 157 15.64 -9.06 -9.63
C VAL A 157 14.20 -9.43 -9.25
N VAL A 158 13.35 -8.44 -8.95
CA VAL A 158 11.93 -8.68 -8.65
C VAL A 158 11.23 -9.34 -9.82
N LEU A 159 11.42 -8.84 -11.04
CA LEU A 159 10.81 -9.40 -12.25
C LEU A 159 11.31 -10.82 -12.54
N PHE A 160 12.60 -11.07 -12.40
CA PHE A 160 13.19 -12.39 -12.60
C PHE A 160 12.64 -13.39 -11.60
N CYS A 161 12.63 -13.05 -10.30
CA CYS A 161 12.03 -13.89 -9.27
C CYS A 161 10.53 -14.10 -9.52
N ASN A 162 9.79 -13.08 -9.94
CA ASN A 162 8.34 -13.20 -10.14
C ASN A 162 7.97 -14.07 -11.37
N HIS A 163 8.74 -13.97 -12.46
CA HIS A 163 8.45 -14.71 -13.70
C HIS A 163 9.05 -16.12 -13.74
N PHE A 164 10.29 -16.31 -13.28
CA PHE A 164 11.03 -17.56 -13.49
C PHE A 164 10.97 -18.53 -12.30
N THR A 165 10.55 -18.08 -11.11
CA THR A 165 10.49 -18.97 -9.94
C THR A 165 9.08 -19.45 -9.63
N LYS A 166 8.98 -20.63 -9.00
CA LYS A 166 7.72 -21.25 -8.58
C LYS A 166 7.67 -21.34 -7.04
N GLY A 167 6.46 -21.27 -6.47
CA GLY A 167 6.23 -21.45 -5.05
C GLY A 167 6.62 -20.25 -4.18
N TYR A 168 7.36 -20.50 -3.10
CA TYR A 168 7.67 -19.51 -2.05
C TYR A 168 8.43 -18.28 -2.55
N VAL A 169 9.34 -18.48 -3.51
CA VAL A 169 10.21 -17.42 -4.05
C VAL A 169 9.42 -16.38 -4.87
N LYS A 170 8.31 -16.79 -5.50
CA LYS A 170 7.43 -15.86 -6.22
C LYS A 170 6.71 -14.90 -5.27
N LEU A 171 6.21 -15.41 -4.15
CA LEU A 171 5.52 -14.61 -3.13
C LEU A 171 6.47 -13.70 -2.34
N ALA A 172 7.74 -14.11 -2.19
CA ALA A 172 8.79 -13.33 -1.53
C ALA A 172 9.59 -12.45 -2.50
N SER A 173 9.28 -12.44 -3.80
CA SER A 173 10.05 -11.76 -4.84
C SER A 173 10.34 -10.29 -4.54
N ILE A 174 9.34 -9.57 -4.01
CA ILE A 174 9.48 -8.16 -3.61
C ILE A 174 10.46 -8.02 -2.43
N LEU A 175 10.37 -8.88 -1.43
CA LEU A 175 11.26 -8.86 -0.26
C LEU A 175 12.70 -9.19 -0.66
N ILE A 176 12.90 -10.18 -1.53
CA ILE A 176 14.21 -10.56 -2.08
C ILE A 176 14.79 -9.39 -2.88
N GLY A 177 13.97 -8.73 -3.71
CA GLY A 177 14.40 -7.55 -4.45
C GLY A 177 14.88 -6.41 -3.55
N ILE A 178 14.18 -6.16 -2.43
CA ILE A 178 14.60 -5.16 -1.44
C ILE A 178 15.94 -5.55 -0.80
N ILE A 179 16.13 -6.81 -0.43
CA ILE A 179 17.39 -7.28 0.17
C ILE A 179 18.54 -7.13 -0.81
N VAL A 180 18.36 -7.56 -2.07
CA VAL A 180 19.41 -7.46 -3.10
C VAL A 180 19.71 -6.00 -3.47
N GLY A 181 18.72 -5.11 -3.41
CA GLY A 181 18.94 -3.68 -3.62
C GLY A 181 19.64 -2.95 -2.48
N TYR A 182 19.59 -3.53 -1.29
CA TYR A 182 20.19 -2.95 -0.09
C TYR A 182 21.67 -3.33 0.07
N ILE A 183 22.08 -4.51 -0.43
CA ILE A 183 23.45 -5.03 -0.40
C ILE A 183 24.26 -4.41 -1.55
#